data_AF-A0A819Z5B5-F1
#
_entry.id   AF-A0A819Z5B5-F1
#
_cell.length_a   1.000
_cell.length_b   1.000
_cell.length_c   1.000
_cell.angle_alpha   90.00
_cell.angle_beta   90.00
_cell.angle_gamma   90.00
#
_symmetry.space_group_name_H-M   'P 1'
#
loop_
_entity.id
_entity.type
_entity.pdbx_description
1 polymer ?
#
loop_
_entity_poly.entity_id
_entity_poly.type
_entity_poly.pdbx_seq_one_letter_code
_entity_poly.pdbx_strand_id
1 'polypeptide(L)'
;MSDKFILPYLRDIDDTLTDREPYQQQKWTRTIVKTKENVDLRQKFPPFVVPTAIYKIVHVNKYTSMEEMHLLINHVQECTQFTIDTESEKSNGQLALIQIQTIPPRLPLLVILIELQHLSSNNLPTYVKIKEFFSLVFISGNKLYS
;
A
#
# COMPACT_ATOMS: atom_id res chain seq x y z
N MET A 1 33.55 20.59 26.87
CA MET A 1 33.11 19.52 25.96
C MET A 1 32.05 18.69 26.68
N SER A 2 31.03 18.29 25.91
CA SER A 2 29.86 17.46 26.24
C SER A 2 28.66 18.16 26.92
N ASP A 3 27.64 18.38 26.09
CA ASP A 3 26.24 18.64 26.41
C ASP A 3 25.64 17.59 27.35
N LYS A 4 24.78 18.03 28.27
CA LYS A 4 23.65 17.23 28.76
C LYS A 4 22.43 18.10 29.08
N PHE A 5 21.41 17.94 28.22
CA PHE A 5 19.99 17.80 28.53
C PHE A 5 19.42 18.57 29.73
N ILE A 6 18.66 19.62 29.44
CA ILE A 6 17.69 20.21 30.35
C ILE A 6 16.29 19.79 29.90
N LEU A 7 15.55 19.11 30.78
CA LEU A 7 14.14 19.40 31.03
C LEU A 7 14.08 19.91 32.48
N PRO A 8 13.36 21.00 32.75
CA PRO A 8 12.02 20.77 33.27
C PRO A 8 10.96 21.82 32.87
N TYR A 9 9.74 21.31 32.84
CA TYR A 9 8.45 21.95 33.10
C TYR A 9 8.45 23.34 33.78
N LEU A 10 7.61 24.21 33.19
CA LEU A 10 6.62 25.13 33.79
C LEU A 10 6.89 26.64 33.88
N ARG A 11 5.91 27.36 33.29
CA ARG A 11 5.40 28.73 33.56
C ARG A 11 6.31 29.86 33.05
N ASP A 12 5.82 30.88 32.34
CA ASP A 12 4.55 31.58 32.46
C ASP A 12 3.86 31.78 31.09
N ILE A 13 2.55 31.50 31.01
CA ILE A 13 1.71 31.99 29.91
C ILE A 13 0.73 32.97 30.52
N ASP A 14 0.87 34.20 30.05
CA ASP A 14 0.10 35.39 30.36
C ASP A 14 -1.37 35.21 29.94
N ASP A 15 -2.28 35.48 30.87
CA ASP A 15 -3.73 35.45 30.66
C ASP A 15 -4.17 36.76 30.00
N THR A 16 -4.34 36.78 28.68
CA THR A 16 -5.31 37.70 28.03
C THR A 16 -5.69 37.23 26.60
N LEU A 17 -6.84 36.51 26.56
CA LEU A 17 -7.91 36.50 25.54
C LEU A 17 -7.61 36.98 24.10
N THR A 18 -7.86 36.12 23.10
CA THR A 18 -9.04 36.22 22.21
C THR A 18 -9.08 35.13 21.12
N ASP A 19 -10.19 34.39 21.10
CA ASP A 19 -10.85 33.74 19.96
C ASP A 19 -10.01 32.97 18.93
N ARG A 20 -9.48 31.81 19.34
CA ARG A 20 -9.22 30.71 18.41
C ARG A 20 -10.19 29.59 18.73
N GLU A 21 -11.07 29.27 17.78
CA GLU A 21 -11.90 28.07 17.85
C GLU A 21 -11.01 26.87 18.20
N PRO A 22 -11.41 26.03 19.16
CA PRO A 22 -10.59 24.90 19.55
C PRO A 22 -10.50 23.95 18.37
N TYR A 23 -9.26 23.71 17.92
CA TYR A 23 -8.86 22.59 17.08
C TYR A 23 -9.64 21.36 17.55
N GLN A 24 -10.65 20.93 16.78
CA GLN A 24 -11.31 19.67 17.03
C GLN A 24 -10.29 18.58 16.75
N GLN A 25 -9.54 18.19 17.79
CA GLN A 25 -8.87 16.90 17.83
C GLN A 25 -9.95 15.87 17.51
N GLN A 26 -9.90 15.31 16.29
CA GLN A 26 -10.75 14.19 15.91
C GLN A 26 -10.53 13.09 16.95
N LYS A 27 -11.49 12.98 17.87
CA LYS A 27 -11.55 11.94 18.88
C LYS A 27 -11.69 10.62 18.13
N TRP A 28 -10.58 9.92 17.96
CA TRP A 28 -10.56 8.48 17.68
C TRP A 28 -11.05 7.71 18.92
N THR A 29 -12.24 8.03 19.43
CA THR A 29 -12.85 7.25 20.49
C THR A 29 -13.53 6.05 19.84
N ARG A 30 -12.75 5.01 19.52
CA ARG A 30 -13.32 3.66 19.38
C ARG A 30 -14.05 3.37 20.68
N THR A 31 -15.38 3.40 20.66
CA THR A 31 -16.22 3.08 21.81
C THR A 31 -15.83 1.69 22.30
N ILE A 32 -15.62 1.51 23.60
CA ILE A 32 -15.24 0.22 24.24
C ILE A 32 -16.11 -0.96 23.73
N VAL A 33 -17.38 -0.68 23.44
CA VAL A 33 -18.34 -1.61 22.82
C VAL A 33 -17.87 -2.16 21.47
N LYS A 34 -17.41 -1.29 20.55
CA LYS A 34 -16.89 -1.70 19.23
C LYS A 34 -15.59 -2.49 19.34
N THR A 35 -14.79 -2.23 20.37
CA THR A 35 -13.58 -3.01 20.65
C THR A 35 -13.95 -4.41 21.11
N LYS A 36 -14.90 -4.54 22.03
CA LYS A 36 -15.41 -5.83 22.52
C LYS A 36 -16.05 -6.65 21.39
N GLU A 37 -16.88 -6.02 20.57
CA GLU A 37 -17.48 -6.64 19.40
C GLU A 37 -16.43 -7.13 18.40
N ASN A 38 -15.37 -6.35 18.12
CA ASN A 38 -14.26 -6.79 17.30
C ASN A 38 -13.48 -7.98 17.90
N VAL A 39 -13.32 -8.01 19.23
CA VAL A 39 -12.67 -9.14 19.92
C VAL A 39 -13.51 -10.41 19.78
N ASP A 40 -14.82 -10.30 20.03
CA ASP A 40 -15.77 -11.43 19.89
C ASP A 40 -15.80 -11.94 18.45
N LEU A 41 -15.75 -11.04 17.46
CA LEU A 41 -15.67 -11.40 16.04
C LEU A 41 -14.35 -12.10 15.69
N ARG A 42 -13.20 -11.61 16.18
CA ARG A 42 -11.88 -12.24 15.93
C ARG A 42 -11.77 -13.64 16.53
N GLN A 43 -12.47 -13.92 17.62
CA GLN A 43 -12.55 -15.26 18.20
C GLN A 43 -13.43 -16.20 17.37
N LYS A 44 -14.55 -15.69 16.83
CA LYS A 44 -15.47 -16.47 15.99
C LYS A 44 -14.95 -16.71 14.58
N PHE A 45 -14.19 -15.76 14.06
CA PHE A 45 -13.65 -15.76 12.71
C PHE A 45 -12.13 -15.64 12.80
N PRO A 46 -11.42 -16.74 13.10
CA PRO A 46 -9.96 -16.72 13.12
C PRO A 46 -9.47 -16.22 11.76
N PRO A 47 -8.51 -15.29 11.73
CA PRO A 47 -7.99 -14.77 10.47
C PRO A 47 -7.44 -15.93 9.63
N PHE A 48 -7.70 -15.90 8.33
CA PHE A 48 -7.10 -16.86 7.42
C PHE A 48 -5.59 -16.62 7.41
N VAL A 49 -4.82 -17.59 7.91
CA VAL A 49 -3.35 -17.51 7.93
C VAL A 49 -2.85 -18.01 6.57
N VAL A 50 -2.48 -17.08 5.70
CA VAL A 50 -1.77 -17.37 4.45
C VAL A 50 -0.29 -17.60 4.81
N PRO A 51 0.31 -18.77 4.57
CA PRO A 51 1.73 -18.96 4.80
C PRO A 51 2.55 -17.99 3.94
N THR A 52 3.52 -17.28 4.53
CA THR A 52 4.39 -16.36 3.78
C THR A 52 5.23 -17.06 2.72
N ALA A 53 5.41 -18.38 2.83
CA ALA A 53 6.10 -19.19 1.84
C ALA A 53 5.35 -19.30 0.50
N ILE A 54 4.03 -19.05 0.46
CA ILE A 54 3.25 -19.21 -0.78
C ILE A 54 3.17 -17.93 -1.60
N TYR A 55 3.61 -16.79 -1.07
CA TYR A 55 3.56 -15.51 -1.78
C TYR A 55 4.82 -14.67 -1.65
N LYS A 56 5.04 -13.80 -2.63
CA LYS A 56 6.11 -12.81 -2.63
C LYS A 56 5.53 -11.44 -2.96
N ILE A 57 5.89 -10.44 -2.17
CA ILE A 57 5.55 -9.04 -2.44
C ILE A 57 6.62 -8.45 -3.36
N VAL A 58 6.21 -7.77 -4.41
CA VAL A 58 7.07 -7.08 -5.37
C VAL A 58 6.65 -5.63 -5.47
N HIS A 59 7.57 -4.71 -5.22
CA HIS A 59 7.33 -3.27 -5.37
C HIS A 59 7.85 -2.80 -6.72
N VAL A 60 6.99 -2.23 -7.55
CA VAL A 60 7.37 -1.62 -8.82
C VAL A 60 7.42 -0.10 -8.64
N ASN A 61 8.60 0.47 -8.83
CA ASN A 61 8.89 1.89 -8.68
C ASN A 61 10.04 2.33 -9.61
N LYS A 62 10.48 3.58 -9.50
CA LYS A 62 11.51 4.20 -10.35
C LYS A 62 12.89 3.54 -10.26
N TYR A 63 13.13 2.78 -9.20
CA TYR A 63 14.38 2.05 -8.96
C TYR A 63 14.29 0.58 -9.36
N THR A 64 13.12 0.10 -9.81
CA THR A 64 12.98 -1.26 -10.31
C THR A 64 13.89 -1.45 -11.52
N SER A 65 14.78 -2.44 -11.42
CA SER A 65 15.76 -2.76 -12.45
C SER A 65 15.09 -3.41 -13.67
N MET A 66 15.78 -3.34 -14.81
CA MET A 66 15.33 -4.05 -16.01
C MET A 66 15.27 -5.58 -15.81
N GLU A 67 16.18 -6.13 -15.01
CA GLU A 67 16.17 -7.55 -14.67
C GLU A 67 14.93 -7.94 -13.88
N GLU A 68 14.57 -7.17 -12.85
CA GLU A 68 13.34 -7.38 -12.08
C GLU A 68 12.09 -7.26 -12.96
N MET A 69 12.06 -6.29 -13.88
CA MET A 69 10.97 -6.16 -14.84
C MET A 69 10.85 -7.36 -15.78
N HIS A 70 11.97 -7.92 -16.25
CA HIS A 70 11.95 -9.14 -17.08
C HIS A 70 11.44 -10.35 -16.29
N LEU A 71 11.89 -10.54 -15.05
CA LEU A 71 11.40 -11.61 -14.18
C LEU A 71 9.89 -11.47 -13.93
N LEU A 72 9.42 -10.24 -13.71
CA LEU A 72 8.00 -9.96 -13.50
C LEU A 72 7.16 -10.25 -14.75
N ILE A 73 7.64 -9.84 -15.92
CA ILE A 73 6.96 -10.10 -17.20
C ILE A 73 6.87 -11.60 -17.47
N ASN A 74 7.98 -12.34 -17.31
CA ASN A 74 7.99 -13.79 -17.51
C ASN A 74 6.98 -14.48 -16.59
N HIS A 75 6.90 -14.07 -15.31
CA HIS A 75 5.92 -14.60 -14.36
C HIS A 75 4.47 -14.31 -14.80
N VAL A 76 4.19 -13.08 -15.22
CA VAL A 76 2.84 -12.66 -15.63
C VAL A 76 2.40 -13.32 -16.93
N GLN A 77 3.32 -13.65 -17.84
CA GLN A 77 3.02 -14.39 -19.08
C GLN A 77 2.48 -15.81 -18.80
N GLU A 78 2.89 -16.43 -17.70
CA GLU A 78 2.39 -17.75 -17.28
C GLU A 78 1.05 -17.67 -16.53
N CYS A 79 0.60 -16.47 -16.18
CA CYS A 79 -0.63 -16.22 -15.43
C CYS A 79 -1.79 -15.85 -16.34
N THR A 80 -2.98 -16.38 -16.05
CA THR A 80 -4.24 -16.06 -16.75
C THR A 80 -5.32 -15.49 -15.83
N GLN A 81 -5.00 -15.34 -14.54
CA GLN A 81 -5.94 -14.98 -13.50
C GLN A 81 -5.27 -13.98 -12.54
N PHE A 82 -5.96 -12.87 -12.26
CA PHE A 82 -5.43 -11.76 -11.47
C PHE A 82 -6.52 -11.17 -10.58
N THR A 83 -6.15 -10.73 -9.38
CA THR A 83 -6.98 -9.84 -8.56
C THR A 83 -6.38 -8.45 -8.61
N ILE A 84 -7.20 -7.42 -8.79
CA ILE A 84 -6.76 -6.04 -8.90
C ILE A 84 -7.51 -5.19 -7.89
N ASP A 85 -6.76 -4.39 -7.12
CA ASP A 85 -7.28 -3.40 -6.20
C ASP A 85 -6.54 -2.08 -6.38
N THR A 86 -7.22 -0.97 -6.10
CA THR A 86 -6.65 0.38 -6.25
C THR A 86 -7.01 1.24 -5.05
N GLU A 87 -6.02 1.93 -4.49
CA GLU A 87 -6.21 2.92 -3.44
C GLU A 87 -5.68 4.27 -3.92
N SER A 88 -6.46 5.33 -3.73
CA SER A 88 -6.04 6.69 -4.10
C SER A 88 -6.41 7.70 -3.03
N GLU A 89 -5.55 8.69 -2.81
CA GLU A 89 -5.87 9.82 -1.93
C GLU A 89 -6.97 10.70 -2.53
N LYS A 90 -8.04 10.95 -1.75
CA LYS A 90 -9.23 11.70 -2.18
C LYS A 90 -8.98 13.17 -2.52
N SER A 91 -7.88 13.75 -2.03
CA SER A 91 -7.63 15.20 -2.08
C SER A 91 -7.13 15.67 -3.44
N ASN A 92 -6.28 14.89 -4.10
CA ASN A 92 -5.65 15.27 -5.37
C ASN A 92 -5.38 14.10 -6.34
N GLY A 93 -5.65 12.86 -5.94
CA GLY A 93 -5.39 11.66 -6.77
C GLY A 93 -3.91 11.43 -7.13
N GLN A 94 -2.98 12.22 -6.57
CA GLN A 94 -1.55 12.13 -6.89
C GLN A 94 -0.94 10.88 -6.25
N LEU A 95 -1.40 10.52 -5.06
CA LEU A 95 -1.06 9.27 -4.41
C LEU A 95 -2.04 8.20 -4.86
N ALA A 96 -1.62 7.37 -5.80
CA ALA A 96 -2.38 6.22 -6.26
C ALA A 96 -1.50 4.96 -6.20
N LEU A 97 -2.02 3.93 -5.54
CA LEU A 97 -1.46 2.60 -5.43
C LEU A 97 -2.34 1.63 -6.21
N ILE A 98 -1.73 0.84 -7.07
CA ILE A 98 -2.36 -0.32 -7.70
C ILE A 98 -1.75 -1.56 -7.06
N GLN A 99 -2.61 -2.45 -6.56
CA GLN A 99 -2.24 -3.78 -6.12
C GLN A 99 -2.72 -4.80 -7.15
N ILE A 100 -1.81 -5.63 -7.66
CA ILE A 100 -2.13 -6.74 -8.55
C ILE A 100 -1.65 -8.03 -7.89
N GLN A 101 -2.56 -8.94 -7.60
CA GLN A 101 -2.24 -10.28 -7.14
C GLN A 101 -2.34 -11.26 -8.32
N THR A 102 -1.28 -12.00 -8.56
CA THR A 102 -1.27 -13.08 -9.56
C THR A 102 -1.86 -14.36 -8.97
N ILE A 103 -2.58 -15.11 -9.79
CA ILE A 103 -3.08 -16.46 -9.47
C ILE A 103 -2.44 -17.42 -10.47
N PRO A 104 -1.16 -17.80 -10.24
CA PRO A 104 -0.43 -18.63 -11.18
C PRO A 104 -0.86 -20.10 -11.09
N PRO A 105 -0.63 -20.91 -12.15
CA PRO A 105 -0.84 -22.35 -12.10
C PRO A 105 0.17 -23.06 -11.16
N ARG A 106 1.30 -22.41 -10.84
CA ARG A 106 2.34 -22.89 -9.94
C ARG A 106 2.81 -21.76 -9.04
N LEU A 107 3.05 -22.07 -7.77
CA LEU A 107 3.59 -21.11 -6.79
C LEU A 107 5.02 -20.66 -7.16
N PRO A 108 5.45 -19.46 -6.72
CA PRO A 108 4.78 -18.57 -5.77
C PRO A 108 3.76 -17.62 -6.42
N LEU A 109 2.76 -17.18 -5.65
CA LEU A 109 1.92 -16.06 -6.06
C LEU A 109 2.64 -14.73 -5.80
N LEU A 110 2.53 -13.78 -6.73
CA LEU A 110 3.06 -12.44 -6.56
C LEU A 110 1.96 -11.47 -6.16
N VAL A 111 2.22 -10.67 -5.13
CA VAL A 111 1.48 -9.45 -4.80
C VAL A 111 2.32 -8.27 -5.26
N ILE A 112 1.87 -7.60 -6.31
CA ILE A 112 2.61 -6.56 -7.02
C ILE A 112 2.02 -5.22 -6.61
N LEU A 113 2.84 -4.36 -6.01
CA LEU A 113 2.47 -3.04 -5.52
C LEU A 113 3.10 -1.98 -6.41
N ILE A 114 2.26 -1.14 -7.02
CA ILE A 114 2.67 -0.13 -8.00
C ILE A 114 2.19 1.24 -7.55
N GLU A 115 3.12 2.06 -7.09
CA GLU A 115 2.86 3.45 -6.70
C GLU A 115 3.04 4.36 -7.91
N LEU A 116 1.95 4.87 -8.48
CA LEU A 116 1.96 5.55 -9.78
C LEU A 116 2.86 6.79 -9.80
N GLN A 117 2.88 7.57 -8.72
CA GLN A 117 3.75 8.75 -8.57
C GLN A 117 5.24 8.42 -8.51
N HIS A 118 5.58 7.18 -8.17
CA HIS A 118 6.96 6.74 -8.02
C HIS A 118 7.45 5.94 -9.22
N LEU A 119 6.71 5.90 -10.32
CA LEU A 119 7.15 5.25 -11.56
C LEU A 119 8.22 6.08 -12.28
N SER A 120 9.03 5.38 -13.08
CA SER A 120 10.01 6.00 -13.98
C SER A 120 9.34 6.93 -14.99
N SER A 121 10.03 7.98 -15.40
CA SER A 121 9.61 8.85 -16.50
C SER A 121 9.40 8.08 -17.80
N ASN A 122 8.48 8.56 -18.63
CA ASN A 122 8.03 7.90 -19.87
C ASN A 122 9.12 7.67 -20.94
N ASN A 123 10.26 8.35 -20.82
CA ASN A 123 11.42 8.22 -21.70
C ASN A 123 12.40 7.10 -21.31
N LEU A 124 12.19 6.45 -20.16
CA LEU A 124 13.08 5.38 -19.69
C LEU A 124 12.65 3.99 -20.22
N PRO A 125 13.59 3.09 -20.55
CA PRO A 125 13.28 1.72 -20.99
C PRO A 125 12.40 0.95 -20.00
N THR A 126 12.61 1.16 -18.69
CA THR A 126 11.80 0.55 -17.63
C THR A 126 10.32 0.91 -17.76
N TYR A 127 10.00 2.13 -18.18
CA TYR A 127 8.60 2.54 -18.40
C TYR A 127 7.94 1.77 -19.56
N VAL A 128 8.70 1.46 -20.62
CA VAL A 128 8.22 0.61 -21.71
C VAL A 128 7.88 -0.79 -21.19
N LYS A 129 8.72 -1.35 -20.31
CA LYS A 129 8.46 -2.64 -19.66
C LYS A 129 7.28 -2.60 -18.70
N ILE A 130 7.05 -1.51 -17.99
CA ILE A 130 5.85 -1.35 -17.14
C ILE A 130 4.58 -1.35 -18.00
N LYS A 131 4.60 -0.68 -19.17
CA LYS A 131 3.48 -0.75 -20.11
C LYS A 131 3.26 -2.16 -20.67
N GLU A 132 4.34 -2.86 -21.02
CA GLU A 132 4.30 -4.25 -21.46
C GLU A 132 3.67 -5.15 -20.38
N PHE A 133 4.11 -5.01 -19.13
CA PHE A 133 3.52 -5.69 -17.98
C PHE A 133 2.01 -5.45 -17.89
N PHE A 134 1.55 -4.19 -17.93
CA PHE A 134 0.12 -3.89 -17.87
C PHE A 134 -0.64 -4.46 -19.07
N SER A 135 -0.05 -4.42 -20.27
CA SER A 135 -0.68 -5.00 -21.46
C SER A 135 -0.88 -6.52 -21.35
N LEU A 136 0.03 -7.21 -20.64
CA LEU A 136 -0.08 -8.64 -20.38
C LEU A 136 -1.14 -8.94 -19.31
N VAL A 137 -1.23 -8.12 -18.26
CA VAL A 137 -2.26 -8.29 -17.21
C VAL A 137 -3.65 -8.06 -17.78
N PHE A 138 -3.86 -7.01 -18.57
CA PHE A 138 -5.17 -6.58 -19.07
C PHE A 138 -5.53 -7.12 -20.46
N ILE A 139 -4.87 -8.18 -20.94
CA ILE A 139 -5.23 -8.83 -22.20
C ILE A 139 -6.61 -9.50 -22.08
N SER A 140 -7.40 -9.50 -23.17
CA SER A 140 -8.80 -9.96 -23.17
C SER A 140 -9.03 -11.43 -22.76
N GLY A 141 -7.98 -12.27 -22.82
CA GLY A 141 -8.03 -13.67 -22.40
C GLY A 141 -7.92 -13.89 -20.89
N ASN A 142 -7.48 -12.88 -20.13
CA ASN A 142 -7.28 -13.01 -18.69
C ASN A 142 -8.57 -12.81 -17.91
N LYS A 143 -8.68 -13.52 -16.78
CA LYS A 143 -9.76 -13.31 -15.80
C LYS A 143 -9.30 -12.35 -14.73
N LEU A 144 -10.04 -11.26 -14.56
CA LEU A 144 -9.77 -10.24 -13.56
C LEU A 144 -10.84 -10.29 -12.47
N TYR A 145 -10.40 -10.36 -11.22
CA TYR A 145 -11.22 -10.31 -10.02
C TYR A 145 -11.01 -8.96 -9.31
N SER A 146 -12.06 -8.44 -8.67
CA SER A 146 -12.05 -7.21 -7.87
C SER A 146 -12.76 -7.44 -6.55
#